data_AF-A0A1F5CNV2-F1
#
_entry.id   AF-A0A1F5CNV2-F1
#
_cell.length_a   1.000
_cell.length_b   1.000
_cell.length_c   1.000
_cell.angle_alpha   90.00
_cell.angle_beta   90.00
_cell.angle_gamma   90.00
#
_symmetry.space_group_name_H-M   'P 1'
#
loop_
_entity.id
_entity.type
_entity.pdbx_description
1 polymer ?
#
loop_
_entity_poly.entity_id
_entity_poly.type
_entity_poly.pdbx_seq_one_letter_code
_entity_poly.pdbx_strand_id
1 'polypeptide(L)'
;MDPRNLRRLLLFLTAEKVVQHLFVTYAFYIDLGGLRSQVAPDYRILMGAGFVVFVLFAVSLYGQLLNAAWAIGLVNGLAVFDVGGEFYAQGSLIIDVTVSFVVAVVILLTVHLIRREVRPLPR
;
A
#
# COMPACT_ATOMS: atom_id res chain seq x y z
N MET A 1 2.86 -1.18 22.65
CA MET A 1 2.02 -2.21 22.00
C MET A 1 2.88 -3.47 21.90
N ASP A 2 2.33 -4.69 21.99
CA ASP A 2 3.17 -5.89 21.80
C ASP A 2 3.72 -5.90 20.36
N PRO A 3 5.04 -6.06 20.14
CA PRO A 3 5.65 -6.14 18.79
C PRO A 3 4.96 -7.18 17.89
N ARG A 4 4.44 -8.26 18.47
CA ARG A 4 3.69 -9.30 17.75
C ARG A 4 2.37 -8.78 17.21
N ASN A 5 1.70 -7.88 17.93
CA ASN A 5 0.45 -7.27 17.48
C ASN A 5 0.71 -6.29 16.32
N LEU A 6 1.80 -5.51 16.38
CA LEU A 6 2.21 -4.64 15.27
C LEU A 6 2.51 -5.44 14.00
N ARG A 7 3.20 -6.57 14.12
CA ARG A 7 3.47 -7.47 12.98
C ARG A 7 2.20 -8.07 12.39
N ARG A 8 1.26 -8.51 13.23
CA ARG A 8 -0.04 -9.02 12.78
C ARG A 8 -0.87 -7.95 12.07
N LEU A 9 -0.87 -6.73 12.62
CA LEU A 9 -1.52 -5.58 11.99
C LEU A 9 -0.90 -5.29 10.62
N LEU A 10 0.43 -5.21 10.53
CA LEU A 10 1.13 -4.99 9.26
C LEU A 10 0.78 -6.07 8.23
N LEU A 11 0.76 -7.33 8.64
CA LEU A 11 0.40 -8.46 7.79
C LEU A 11 -1.04 -8.31 7.24
N PHE A 12 -1.98 -8.00 8.13
CA PHE A 12 -3.39 -7.78 7.76
C PHE A 12 -3.55 -6.62 6.77
N LEU A 13 -2.95 -5.46 7.05
CA LEU A 13 -3.02 -4.28 6.18
C LEU A 13 -2.34 -4.53 4.82
N THR A 14 -1.25 -5.30 4.80
CA THR A 14 -0.58 -5.69 3.55
C THR A 14 -1.50 -6.61 2.73
N ALA A 15 -2.18 -7.57 3.36
CA ALA A 15 -3.12 -8.46 2.69
C ALA A 15 -4.33 -7.69 2.13
N GLU A 16 -4.88 -6.74 2.89
CA GLU A 16 -5.90 -5.82 2.40
C GLU A 16 -5.43 -5.08 1.16
N LYS A 17 -4.20 -4.53 1.16
CA LYS A 17 -3.64 -3.81 0.00
C LYS A 17 -3.48 -4.67 -1.24
N VAL A 18 -3.15 -5.96 -1.09
CA VAL A 18 -3.15 -6.93 -2.20
C VAL A 18 -4.55 -7.02 -2.81
N VAL A 19 -5.57 -7.26 -1.98
CA VAL A 19 -6.96 -7.39 -2.42
C VAL A 19 -7.45 -6.09 -3.07
N GLN A 20 -7.12 -4.95 -2.46
CA GLN A 20 -7.52 -3.64 -2.93
C GLN A 20 -6.91 -3.32 -4.31
N HIS A 21 -5.61 -3.57 -4.51
CA HIS A 21 -4.98 -3.32 -5.82
C HIS A 21 -5.48 -4.26 -6.90
N LEU A 22 -5.74 -5.53 -6.56
CA LEU A 22 -6.38 -6.47 -7.48
C LEU A 22 -7.77 -5.96 -7.89
N PHE A 23 -8.58 -5.54 -6.92
CA PHE A 23 -9.93 -5.03 -7.16
C PHE A 23 -9.92 -3.75 -8.00
N VAL A 24 -9.11 -2.75 -7.66
CA VAL A 24 -9.02 -1.47 -8.40
C VAL A 24 -8.52 -1.71 -9.82
N THR A 25 -7.50 -2.55 -10.00
CA THR A 25 -6.99 -2.91 -11.34
C THR A 25 -8.08 -3.59 -12.18
N TYR A 26 -8.82 -4.53 -11.58
CA TYR A 26 -9.94 -5.18 -12.24
C TYR A 26 -11.08 -4.20 -12.55
N ALA A 27 -11.38 -3.28 -11.65
CA ALA A 27 -12.40 -2.25 -11.84
C ALA A 27 -12.06 -1.32 -13.03
N PHE A 28 -10.79 -0.93 -13.20
CA PHE A 28 -10.34 -0.23 -14.42
C PHE A 28 -10.47 -1.08 -15.69
N TYR A 29 -10.18 -2.38 -15.58
CA TYR A 29 -10.29 -3.30 -16.72
C TYR A 29 -11.74 -3.44 -17.22
N ILE A 30 -12.73 -3.47 -16.33
CA ILE A 30 -14.16 -3.55 -16.72
C ILE A 30 -14.87 -2.19 -16.80
N ASP A 31 -14.19 -1.09 -16.50
CA ASP A 31 -14.75 0.26 -16.38
C ASP A 31 -15.92 0.36 -15.37
N LEU A 32 -15.75 -0.27 -14.21
CA LEU A 32 -16.78 -0.32 -13.19
C LEU A 32 -17.17 1.10 -12.74
N GLY A 33 -18.44 1.48 -12.90
CA GLY A 33 -18.93 2.80 -12.51
C GLY A 33 -18.34 3.97 -13.29
N GLY A 34 -17.75 3.73 -14.48
CA GLY A 34 -17.11 4.78 -15.28
C GLY A 34 -15.82 5.31 -14.68
N LEU A 35 -15.09 4.48 -13.92
CA LEU A 35 -13.84 4.84 -13.26
C LEU A 35 -12.79 5.42 -14.22
N ARG A 36 -12.78 5.01 -15.49
CA ARG A 36 -11.81 5.49 -16.48
C ARG A 36 -11.92 6.99 -16.76
N SER A 37 -13.10 7.59 -16.61
CA SER A 37 -13.31 9.03 -16.83
C SER A 37 -13.13 9.88 -15.57
N GLN A 38 -12.91 9.25 -14.41
CA GLN A 38 -12.78 9.95 -13.12
C GLN A 38 -11.33 10.21 -12.71
N VAL A 39 -10.37 9.64 -13.43
CA VAL A 39 -8.94 9.77 -13.17
C VAL A 39 -8.31 10.77 -14.13
N ALA A 40 -7.35 11.56 -13.63
CA ALA A 40 -6.64 12.52 -14.44
C ALA A 40 -5.61 11.87 -15.41
N PRO A 41 -4.83 10.85 -14.99
CA PRO A 41 -3.93 10.12 -15.89
C PRO A 41 -4.66 9.11 -16.78
N ASP A 42 -4.01 8.67 -17.87
CA ASP A 42 -4.52 7.58 -18.71
C ASP A 42 -4.73 6.29 -17.87
N TYR A 43 -5.95 5.76 -17.90
CA TYR A 43 -6.33 4.56 -17.16
C TYR A 43 -5.44 3.35 -17.47
N ARG A 44 -4.84 3.27 -18.67
CA ARG A 44 -3.93 2.18 -19.05
C ARG A 44 -2.66 2.20 -18.23
N ILE A 45 -2.13 3.40 -17.96
CA ILE A 45 -0.96 3.59 -17.11
C ILE A 45 -1.30 3.22 -15.67
N LEU A 46 -2.44 3.69 -15.17
CA LEU A 46 -2.91 3.38 -13.82
C LEU A 46 -3.21 1.89 -13.62
N MET A 47 -3.81 1.22 -14.62
CA MET A 47 -4.06 -0.21 -14.59
C MET A 47 -2.75 -1.02 -14.60
N GLY A 48 -1.79 -0.63 -15.46
CA GLY A 48 -0.47 -1.27 -15.50
C GLY A 48 0.30 -1.09 -14.19
N ALA A 49 0.35 0.13 -13.66
CA ALA A 49 0.95 0.43 -12.38
C ALA A 49 0.26 -0.33 -11.23
N GLY A 50 -1.08 -0.32 -11.20
CA GLY A 50 -1.88 -1.03 -10.21
C GLY A 50 -1.61 -2.54 -10.19
N PHE A 51 -1.46 -3.16 -11.36
CA PHE A 51 -1.08 -4.58 -11.45
C PHE A 51 0.33 -4.85 -10.91
N VAL A 52 1.30 -4.00 -11.25
CA VAL A 52 2.67 -4.11 -10.72
C VAL A 52 2.68 -3.96 -9.20
N VAL A 53 1.97 -2.96 -8.67
CA VAL A 53 1.87 -2.71 -7.23
C VAL A 53 1.17 -3.87 -6.52
N PHE A 54 0.11 -4.45 -7.11
CA PHE A 54 -0.52 -5.68 -6.62
C PHE A 54 0.51 -6.81 -6.46
N VAL A 55 1.31 -7.10 -7.49
CA VAL A 55 2.33 -8.15 -7.45
C VAL A 55 3.37 -7.85 -6.35
N LEU A 56 3.84 -6.61 -6.25
CA LEU A 56 4.82 -6.23 -5.24
C LEU A 56 4.28 -6.31 -3.81
N PHE A 57 3.02 -5.95 -3.57
CA PHE A 57 2.37 -6.17 -2.27
C PHE A 57 2.22 -7.66 -1.97
N ALA A 58 1.88 -8.49 -2.95
CA ALA A 58 1.79 -9.94 -2.76
C ALA A 58 3.17 -10.56 -2.41
N VAL A 59 4.23 -10.11 -3.10
CA VAL A 59 5.63 -10.48 -2.80
C VAL A 59 6.02 -10.02 -1.40
N SER A 60 5.68 -8.79 -1.02
CA SER A 60 5.93 -8.28 0.33
C SER A 60 5.20 -9.09 1.39
N LEU A 61 3.92 -9.40 1.18
CA LEU A 61 3.11 -10.22 2.08
C LEU A 61 3.74 -11.60 2.27
N TYR A 62 4.15 -12.24 1.18
CA TYR A 62 4.86 -13.52 1.23
C TYR A 62 6.17 -13.41 2.02
N GLY A 63 6.97 -12.37 1.77
CA GLY A 63 8.18 -12.10 2.53
C GLY A 63 7.93 -11.89 4.03
N GLN A 64 6.81 -11.23 4.40
CA GLN A 64 6.42 -11.06 5.80
C GLN A 64 6.06 -12.40 6.47
N LEU A 65 5.37 -13.30 5.76
CA LEU A 65 5.07 -14.66 6.26
C LEU A 65 6.35 -15.46 6.52
N LEU A 66 7.37 -15.26 5.68
CA LEU A 66 8.71 -15.85 5.85
C LEU A 66 9.59 -15.10 6.86
N ASN A 67 9.10 -14.03 7.50
CA ASN A 67 9.87 -13.13 8.38
C ASN A 67 11.12 -12.53 7.72
N ALA A 68 11.11 -12.33 6.41
CA ALA A 68 12.24 -11.79 5.68
C ALA A 68 12.42 -10.29 5.94
N ALA A 69 13.66 -9.86 6.24
CA ALA A 69 13.96 -8.48 6.59
C ALA A 69 13.65 -7.46 5.47
N TRP A 70 13.79 -7.86 4.21
CA TRP A 70 13.50 -7.01 3.05
C TRP A 70 12.01 -6.69 2.90
N ALA A 71 11.12 -7.53 3.42
CA ALA A 71 9.68 -7.40 3.23
C ALA A 71 9.12 -6.12 3.86
N ILE A 72 9.64 -5.74 5.03
CA ILE A 72 9.28 -4.49 5.74
C ILE A 72 9.80 -3.27 4.96
N GLY A 73 10.95 -3.37 4.30
CA GLY A 73 11.46 -2.31 3.43
C GLY A 73 10.56 -2.12 2.21
N LEU A 74 10.17 -3.22 1.57
CA LEU A 74 9.31 -3.20 0.40
C LEU A 74 7.92 -2.64 0.71
N VAL A 75 7.23 -3.11 1.75
CA VAL A 75 5.88 -2.61 2.11
C VAL A 75 5.90 -1.12 2.42
N ASN A 76 6.98 -0.63 3.04
CA ASN A 76 7.14 0.79 3.33
C ASN A 76 7.29 1.62 2.05
N GLY A 77 8.08 1.14 1.09
CA GLY A 77 8.22 1.80 -0.21
C GLY A 77 6.89 1.83 -0.98
N LEU A 78 6.16 0.72 -0.99
CA LEU A 78 4.86 0.61 -1.63
C LEU A 78 3.81 1.52 -0.96
N ALA A 79 3.81 1.62 0.37
CA ALA A 79 2.90 2.52 1.08
C ALA A 79 3.19 4.01 0.78
N VAL A 80 4.46 4.39 0.62
CA VAL A 80 4.82 5.75 0.14
C VAL A 80 4.34 5.94 -1.30
N PHE A 81 4.53 4.95 -2.16
CA PHE A 81 4.06 5.00 -3.54
C PHE A 81 2.54 5.15 -3.61
N ASP A 82 1.77 4.40 -2.81
CA ASP A 82 0.30 4.53 -2.72
C ASP A 82 -0.13 5.94 -2.33
N VAL A 83 0.48 6.48 -1.26
CA VAL A 83 0.21 7.84 -0.81
C VAL A 83 0.45 8.83 -1.95
N GLY A 84 1.61 8.73 -2.64
CA GLY A 84 1.93 9.58 -3.80
C GLY A 84 1.01 9.35 -5.01
N GLY A 85 0.62 8.10 -5.25
CA GLY A 85 -0.22 7.67 -6.35
C GLY A 85 -1.63 8.21 -6.26
N GLU A 86 -2.19 8.32 -5.04
CA GLU A 86 -3.50 8.97 -4.81
C GLU A 86 -3.49 10.43 -5.27
N PHE A 87 -2.45 11.21 -4.92
CA PHE A 87 -2.32 12.60 -5.40
C PHE A 87 -2.21 12.67 -6.92
N TYR A 88 -1.44 11.76 -7.52
CA TYR A 88 -1.25 11.72 -8.96
C TYR A 88 -2.53 11.33 -9.71
N ALA A 89 -3.28 10.35 -9.20
CA ALA A 89 -4.50 9.86 -9.81
C ALA A 89 -5.65 10.88 -9.76
N GLN A 90 -5.77 11.61 -8.64
CA GLN A 90 -6.80 12.64 -8.47
C GLN A 90 -6.45 13.95 -9.21
N GLY A 91 -5.18 14.18 -9.55
CA GLY A 91 -4.75 15.43 -10.21
C GLY A 91 -4.98 16.68 -9.35
N SER A 92 -5.21 16.51 -8.05
CA SER A 92 -5.57 17.55 -7.10
C SER A 92 -4.67 17.47 -5.86
N LEU A 93 -4.38 18.63 -5.27
CA LEU A 93 -3.72 18.73 -3.96
C LEU A 93 -4.69 18.54 -2.79
N ILE A 94 -6.01 18.63 -3.05
CA ILE A 94 -7.06 18.31 -2.09
C ILE A 94 -7.32 16.81 -2.20
N ILE A 95 -6.90 16.06 -1.18
CA ILE A 95 -7.09 14.62 -1.11
C ILE A 95 -8.53 14.36 -0.69
N ASP A 96 -9.30 13.69 -1.55
CA ASP A 96 -10.43 12.92 -1.05
C ASP A 96 -9.84 11.76 -0.26
N VAL A 97 -10.00 11.79 1.06
CA VAL A 97 -9.42 10.79 1.96
C VAL A 97 -10.09 9.45 1.69
N THR A 98 -9.48 8.69 0.80
CA THR A 98 -9.91 7.33 0.47
C THR A 98 -9.48 6.39 1.58
N VAL A 99 -10.23 5.29 1.76
CA VAL A 99 -9.84 4.21 2.69
C VAL A 99 -8.42 3.72 2.38
N SER A 100 -8.10 3.64 1.08
CA SER A 100 -6.77 3.33 0.56
C SER A 100 -5.66 4.22 1.15
N PHE A 101 -5.84 5.54 1.10
CA PHE A 101 -4.88 6.51 1.64
C PHE A 101 -4.66 6.29 3.14
N VAL A 102 -5.75 6.14 3.90
CA VAL A 102 -5.69 5.93 5.37
C VAL A 102 -4.90 4.67 5.69
N VAL A 103 -5.17 3.56 5.01
CA VAL A 103 -4.49 2.28 5.21
C VAL A 103 -3.00 2.39 4.91
N ALA A 104 -2.63 3.08 3.82
CA ALA A 104 -1.22 3.31 3.49
C ALA A 104 -0.48 4.10 4.58
N VAL A 105 -1.13 5.15 5.13
CA VAL A 105 -0.57 5.92 6.25
C VAL A 105 -0.42 5.05 7.52
N VAL A 106 -1.41 4.22 7.84
CA VAL A 106 -1.33 3.30 8.99
C VAL A 106 -0.19 2.28 8.81
N ILE A 107 0.04 1.79 7.59
CA ILE A 107 1.19 0.92 7.28
C ILE A 107 2.50 1.66 7.58
N LEU A 108 2.67 2.90 7.09
CA LEU A 108 3.87 3.70 7.33
C LEU A 108 4.13 3.90 8.83
N LEU A 109 3.09 4.23 9.59
CA LEU A 109 3.19 4.38 11.05
C LEU A 109 3.57 3.05 11.72
N THR A 110 2.95 1.94 11.31
CA THR A 110 3.22 0.61 11.86
C THR A 110 4.66 0.18 11.59
N VAL A 111 5.16 0.39 10.37
CA VAL A 111 6.57 0.12 10.03
C VAL A 111 7.51 0.97 10.88
N HIS A 112 7.22 2.26 11.04
CA HIS A 112 8.04 3.16 11.86
C HIS A 112 8.11 2.72 13.32
N LEU A 113 6.98 2.31 13.91
CA LEU A 113 6.92 1.79 15.27
C LEU A 113 7.73 0.49 15.43
N ILE A 114 7.60 -0.45 14.49
CA ILE A 114 8.39 -1.69 14.48
C ILE A 114 9.89 -1.39 14.42
N ARG A 115 10.32 -0.43 13.58
CA ARG A 115 11.74 -0.03 13.47
C ARG A 115 12.28 0.59 14.75
N ARG A 116 11.46 1.33 15.51
CA ARG A 116 11.86 1.93 16.79
C ARG A 116 12.08 0.88 17.87
N GLU A 117 11.26 -0.17 17.92
CA GLU A 117 11.43 -1.26 18.88
C GLU A 117 12.70 -2.10 18.61
N VAL A 118 13.18 -2.13 17.37
CA VAL A 118 14.36 -2.92 16.97
C VAL A 118 15.69 -2.17 17.16
N ARG A 119 15.70 -0.83 17.28
CA ARG A 119 16.94 -0.08 17.53
C ARG A 119 17.31 -0.08 19.01
N PRO A 120 18.45 -0.64 19.43
CA PRO A 120 18.97 -0.41 20.77
C PRO A 120 19.31 1.08 20.92
N LEU A 121 18.95 1.68 22.06
CA LEU A 121 19.34 3.05 22.40
C LEU A 121 20.88 3.16 22.33
N PRO A 122 21.44 4.21 21.70
CA PRO A 122 22.87 4.48 21.83
C PRO A 122 23.16 4.71 23.32
N ARG A 123 24.10 3.93 23.86
CA ARG A 123 24.66 4.15 25.20
C ARG A 123 25.59 5.35 25.18
#